data_AF-A0A9Q2XPK0-F1
#
_entry.id   AF-A0A9Q2XPK0-F1
#
_cell.length_a   1.000
_cell.length_b   1.000
_cell.length_c   1.000
_cell.angle_alpha   90.00
_cell.angle_beta   90.00
_cell.angle_gamma   90.00
#
_symmetry.space_group_name_H-M   'P 1'
#
loop_
_entity.id
_entity.type
_entity.pdbx_description
1 polymer ?
#
loop_
_entity_poly.entity_id
_entity_poly.type
_entity_poly.pdbx_seq_one_letter_code
_entity_poly.pdbx_strand_id
1 'polypeptide(L)'
;MPSALSLFKDLPTRTKTLVCLVFAITNLAFAGLYLATWRHYEAPDYQRWVQVQGKVTSEGSVWKQDSSLVQFGAKFQLPGVAQPQRRPAYADRQAFAQAGLRIGTPVSLMIEVRPDGAILRELATLDGRVLFDDSLFHHVVTASNDAGLYAIVAGVIMALLGLIGAAFLWFRRPANGAVTNADPP
;
A
#
# COMPACT_ATOMS: atom_id res chain seq x y z
N MET A 1 -16.21 -29.08 17.22
CA MET A 1 -15.19 -28.80 16.19
C MET A 1 -13.86 -28.60 16.90
N PRO A 2 -12.80 -29.36 16.57
CA PRO A 2 -11.48 -29.16 17.17
C PRO A 2 -10.95 -27.77 16.79
N SER A 3 -10.30 -27.10 17.74
CA SER A 3 -9.69 -25.79 17.48
C SER A 3 -8.40 -25.96 16.68
N ALA A 4 -7.99 -24.92 15.95
CA ALA A 4 -6.73 -24.95 15.20
C ALA A 4 -5.51 -25.30 16.10
N LEU A 5 -5.59 -24.92 17.38
CA LEU A 5 -4.59 -25.25 18.40
C LEU A 5 -4.54 -26.74 18.76
N SER A 6 -5.67 -27.45 18.80
CA SER A 6 -5.66 -28.90 19.06
C SER A 6 -5.11 -29.68 17.87
N LEU A 7 -5.48 -29.29 16.66
CA LEU A 7 -4.93 -29.87 15.41
C LEU A 7 -3.41 -29.67 15.30
N PHE A 8 -2.87 -28.54 15.76
CA PHE A 8 -1.44 -28.27 15.73
C PHE A 8 -0.63 -29.10 16.74
N LYS A 9 -1.24 -29.51 17.86
CA LYS A 9 -0.57 -30.32 18.89
C LYS A 9 -0.31 -31.74 18.42
N ASP A 10 -1.19 -32.29 17.60
CA ASP A 10 -1.14 -33.70 17.18
C ASP A 10 -0.22 -33.95 15.96
N LEU A 11 0.30 -32.89 15.35
CA LEU A 11 1.17 -33.01 14.17
C LEU A 11 2.59 -33.53 14.53
N PRO A 12 3.29 -34.18 13.58
CA PRO A 12 4.71 -34.48 13.73
C PRO A 12 5.56 -33.20 13.84
N THR A 13 6.65 -33.24 14.62
CA THR A 13 7.54 -32.08 14.84
C THR A 13 8.07 -31.48 13.53
N ARG A 14 8.37 -32.32 12.51
CA ARG A 14 8.79 -31.84 11.18
C ARG A 14 7.72 -30.98 10.51
N THR A 15 6.47 -31.42 10.56
CA THR A 15 5.32 -30.69 10.00
C THR A 15 5.08 -29.40 10.76
N LYS A 16 5.21 -29.38 12.10
CA LYS A 16 5.10 -28.14 12.89
C LYS A 16 6.18 -27.12 12.51
N THR A 17 7.44 -27.56 12.36
CA THR A 17 8.52 -26.68 11.90
C THR A 17 8.23 -26.10 10.52
N LEU A 18 7.79 -26.93 9.57
CA LEU A 18 7.44 -26.47 8.22
C LEU A 18 6.30 -25.46 8.24
N VAL A 19 5.25 -25.70 9.04
CA VAL A 19 4.13 -24.75 9.16
C VAL A 19 4.62 -23.41 9.74
N CYS A 20 5.48 -23.42 10.76
CA CYS A 20 6.07 -22.19 11.30
C CYS A 20 6.93 -21.44 10.27
N LEU A 21 7.68 -22.15 9.44
CA LEU A 21 8.48 -21.55 8.36
C LEU A 21 7.59 -20.95 7.25
N VAL A 22 6.58 -21.70 6.80
CA VAL A 22 5.61 -21.21 5.80
C VAL A 22 4.91 -19.96 6.33
N PHE A 23 4.44 -20.00 7.58
CA PHE A 23 3.84 -18.84 8.24
C PHE A 23 4.78 -17.63 8.25
N ALA A 24 6.06 -17.83 8.58
CA ALA A 24 7.04 -16.74 8.58
C ALA A 24 7.25 -16.15 7.18
N ILE A 25 7.45 -17.01 6.17
CA ILE A 25 7.65 -16.59 4.78
C ILE A 25 6.42 -15.83 4.26
N THR A 26 5.21 -16.31 4.55
CA THR A 26 3.98 -15.62 4.13
C THR A 26 3.88 -14.23 4.74
N ASN A 27 4.19 -14.05 6.02
CA ASN A 27 4.16 -12.73 6.66
C ASN A 27 5.24 -11.79 6.11
N LEU A 28 6.45 -12.31 5.81
CA LEU A 28 7.49 -11.52 5.13
C LEU A 28 7.07 -11.11 3.72
N ALA A 29 6.42 -12.01 2.97
CA ALA A 29 5.90 -11.70 1.64
C ALA A 29 4.85 -10.58 1.72
N PHE A 30 3.94 -10.62 2.68
CA PHE A 30 2.99 -9.53 2.92
C PHE A 30 3.69 -8.21 3.26
N ALA A 31 4.66 -8.21 4.18
CA ALA A 31 5.45 -7.01 4.49
C ALA A 31 6.18 -6.47 3.24
N GLY A 32 6.75 -7.36 2.43
CA GLY A 32 7.39 -7.02 1.16
C GLY A 32 6.43 -6.38 0.14
N LEU A 33 5.18 -6.84 0.07
CA LEU A 33 4.15 -6.22 -0.77
C LEU A 33 3.84 -4.78 -0.33
N TYR A 34 3.73 -4.53 0.97
CA TYR A 34 3.53 -3.17 1.49
C TYR A 34 4.74 -2.27 1.19
N LEU A 35 5.96 -2.77 1.37
CA LEU A 35 7.19 -2.07 0.98
C LEU A 35 7.23 -1.76 -0.52
N ALA A 36 6.77 -2.67 -1.38
CA ALA A 36 6.72 -2.43 -2.83
C ALA A 36 5.75 -1.30 -3.22
N THR A 37 4.76 -1.01 -2.37
CA THR A 37 3.82 0.13 -2.56
C THR A 37 4.28 1.42 -1.89
N TRP A 38 5.45 1.43 -1.26
CA TRP A 38 5.98 2.60 -0.56
C TRP A 38 6.21 3.76 -1.52
N ARG A 39 5.59 4.90 -1.22
CA ARG A 39 5.65 6.08 -2.10
C ARG A 39 6.75 7.02 -1.62
N HIS A 40 7.57 7.49 -2.54
CA HIS A 40 8.54 8.53 -2.25
C HIS A 40 7.95 9.85 -2.69
N TYR A 41 7.94 10.82 -1.77
CA TYR A 41 7.63 12.19 -2.14
C TYR A 41 8.85 12.78 -2.83
N GLU A 42 8.62 13.40 -3.99
CA GLU A 42 9.63 14.14 -4.71
C GLU A 42 9.17 15.60 -4.85
N ALA A 43 10.10 16.50 -4.52
CA ALA A 43 9.87 17.92 -4.63
C ALA A 43 9.50 18.31 -6.09
N PRO A 44 8.63 19.32 -6.28
CA PRO A 44 8.20 19.71 -7.62
C PRO A 44 9.32 20.27 -8.48
N ASP A 45 9.36 19.84 -9.75
CA ASP A 45 10.13 20.51 -10.80
C ASP A 45 9.24 21.47 -11.59
N TYR A 46 9.24 22.74 -11.18
CA TYR A 46 8.42 23.80 -11.78
C TYR A 46 8.71 24.02 -13.27
N GLN A 47 9.87 23.63 -13.79
CA GLN A 47 10.20 23.80 -15.22
C GLN A 47 9.38 22.87 -16.12
N ARG A 48 8.81 21.81 -15.56
CA ARG A 48 8.04 20.78 -16.28
C ARG A 48 6.55 20.88 -16.03
N TRP A 49 6.11 21.98 -15.45
CA TRP A 49 4.70 22.21 -15.15
C TRP A 49 3.95 22.61 -16.41
N VAL A 50 2.90 21.87 -16.69
CA VAL A 50 1.98 22.15 -17.79
C VAL A 50 0.59 22.28 -17.19
N GLN A 51 -0.03 23.42 -17.43
CA GLN A 51 -1.42 23.64 -17.09
C GLN A 51 -2.30 23.00 -18.16
N VAL A 52 -3.24 22.16 -17.74
CA VAL A 52 -4.21 21.51 -18.63
C VAL A 52 -5.60 21.59 -18.01
N GLN A 53 -6.62 21.59 -18.87
CA GLN A 53 -7.99 21.38 -18.41
C GLN A 53 -8.29 19.89 -18.35
N GLY A 54 -8.92 19.48 -17.26
CA GLY A 54 -9.39 18.12 -17.05
C GLY A 54 -10.85 18.07 -16.66
N LYS A 55 -11.30 16.86 -16.34
CA LYS A 55 -12.64 16.59 -15.83
C LYS A 55 -12.59 15.61 -14.68
N VAL A 56 -13.47 15.81 -13.71
CA VAL A 56 -13.68 14.84 -12.62
C VAL A 56 -14.28 13.56 -13.20
N THR A 57 -13.79 12.39 -12.78
CA THR A 57 -14.20 11.08 -13.32
C THR A 57 -14.89 10.16 -12.34
N SER A 58 -14.86 10.46 -11.05
CA SER A 58 -15.54 9.66 -10.03
C SER A 58 -16.27 10.56 -9.06
N GLU A 59 -17.24 9.99 -8.37
CA GLU A 59 -17.75 10.61 -7.15
C GLU A 59 -16.64 10.62 -6.10
N GLY A 60 -16.70 11.62 -5.21
CA GLY A 60 -15.79 11.73 -4.08
C GLY A 60 -16.14 10.69 -3.02
N SER A 61 -15.16 9.88 -2.61
CA SER A 61 -15.29 8.95 -1.50
C SER A 61 -14.34 9.34 -0.37
N VAL A 62 -14.79 9.20 0.88
CA VAL A 62 -13.92 9.41 2.04
C VAL A 62 -12.71 8.48 1.94
N TRP A 63 -11.51 9.06 2.07
CA TRP A 63 -10.28 8.31 1.93
C TRP A 63 -10.03 7.46 3.18
N LYS A 64 -9.62 6.21 2.99
CA LYS A 64 -9.55 5.23 4.10
C LYS A 64 -8.44 5.53 5.09
N GLN A 65 -7.34 6.11 4.60
CA GLN A 65 -6.14 6.41 5.38
C GLN A 65 -6.31 7.69 6.21
N ASP A 66 -7.10 8.64 5.71
CA ASP A 66 -7.43 9.87 6.42
C ASP A 66 -8.87 10.30 6.11
N SER A 67 -9.74 10.19 7.12
CA SER A 67 -11.18 10.48 6.98
C SER A 67 -11.52 11.96 6.81
N SER A 68 -10.55 12.86 7.03
CA SER A 68 -10.70 14.29 6.72
C SER A 68 -10.66 14.56 5.21
N LEU A 69 -10.13 13.62 4.43
CA LEU A 69 -9.95 13.76 3.00
C LEU A 69 -10.97 12.99 2.18
N VAL A 70 -11.26 13.53 1.00
CA VAL A 70 -12.05 12.90 -0.04
C VAL A 70 -11.14 12.60 -1.23
N GLN A 71 -11.15 11.35 -1.66
CA GLN A 71 -10.47 10.89 -2.87
C GLN A 71 -11.45 10.90 -4.05
N PHE A 72 -11.00 11.40 -5.19
CA PHE A 72 -11.74 11.39 -6.45
C PHE A 72 -10.78 11.28 -7.65
N GLY A 73 -11.29 10.94 -8.82
CA GLY A 73 -10.48 10.85 -10.04
C GLY A 73 -10.53 12.13 -10.88
N ALA A 74 -9.41 12.52 -11.47
CA ALA A 74 -9.31 13.55 -12.49
C ALA A 74 -8.73 12.95 -13.79
N LYS A 75 -9.36 13.25 -14.93
CA LYS A 75 -8.90 12.87 -16.27
C LYS A 75 -8.46 14.09 -17.04
N PHE A 76 -7.32 13.99 -17.72
CA PHE A 76 -6.76 15.07 -18.54
C PHE A 76 -6.05 14.52 -19.76
N GLN A 77 -5.85 15.40 -20.74
CA GLN A 77 -5.06 15.11 -21.94
C GLN A 77 -3.79 15.95 -21.90
N LEU A 78 -2.64 15.30 -21.98
CA LEU A 78 -1.37 16.02 -22.14
C LEU A 78 -1.12 16.33 -23.63
N PRO A 79 -0.56 17.51 -23.94
CA PRO A 79 -0.08 17.80 -25.29
C PRO A 79 0.92 16.75 -25.75
N GLY A 80 0.78 16.26 -26.98
CA GLY A 80 1.69 15.25 -27.56
C GLY A 80 1.47 13.80 -27.10
N VAL A 81 0.61 13.56 -26.11
CA VAL A 81 0.21 12.21 -25.72
C VAL A 81 -1.11 11.86 -26.43
N ALA A 82 -1.20 10.68 -27.04
CA ALA A 82 -2.40 10.29 -27.79
C ALA A 82 -3.59 9.91 -26.90
N GLN A 83 -3.31 9.35 -25.71
CA GLN A 83 -4.35 8.85 -24.82
C GLN A 83 -4.51 9.74 -23.58
N PRO A 84 -5.74 9.91 -23.08
CA PRO A 84 -5.99 10.70 -21.88
C PRO A 84 -5.56 9.91 -20.64
N GLN A 85 -4.91 10.61 -19.71
CA GLN A 85 -4.48 10.05 -18.44
C GLN A 85 -5.54 10.26 -17.36
N ARG A 86 -5.52 9.40 -16.34
CA ARG A 86 -6.34 9.54 -15.13
C ARG A 86 -5.43 9.50 -13.92
N ARG A 87 -5.60 10.44 -13.00
CA ARG A 87 -4.89 10.47 -11.73
C ARG A 87 -5.88 10.64 -10.56
N PRO A 88 -5.65 9.97 -9.43
CA PRO A 88 -6.38 10.28 -8.22
C PRO A 88 -6.01 11.70 -7.75
N ALA A 89 -7.01 12.44 -7.30
CA ALA A 89 -6.88 13.71 -6.63
C ALA A 89 -7.51 13.57 -5.24
N TYR A 90 -7.10 14.45 -4.34
CA TYR A 90 -7.57 14.48 -2.96
C TYR A 90 -7.98 15.91 -2.63
N ALA A 91 -8.94 16.07 -1.74
CA ALA A 91 -9.31 17.37 -1.22
C ALA A 91 -9.79 17.22 0.21
N ASP A 92 -9.68 18.30 0.99
CA ASP A 92 -10.39 18.38 2.26
C ASP A 92 -11.89 18.17 2.04
N ARG A 93 -12.53 17.43 2.95
CA ARG A 93 -13.95 17.05 2.82
C ARG A 93 -14.88 18.26 2.76
N GLN A 94 -14.61 19.32 3.53
CA GLN A 94 -15.41 20.55 3.47
C GLN A 94 -15.15 21.30 2.17
N ALA A 95 -13.89 21.42 1.76
CA ALA A 95 -13.52 22.07 0.51
C ALA A 95 -14.16 21.37 -0.71
N PHE A 96 -14.14 20.04 -0.75
CA PHE A 96 -14.78 19.23 -1.79
C PHE A 96 -16.29 19.43 -1.82
N ALA A 97 -16.95 19.40 -0.67
CA ALA A 97 -18.40 19.60 -0.57
C ALA A 97 -18.81 21.01 -1.04
N GLN A 98 -18.05 22.04 -0.67
CA GLN A 98 -18.30 23.42 -1.09
C GLN A 98 -18.04 23.65 -2.58
N ALA A 99 -17.05 22.96 -3.17
CA ALA A 99 -16.77 23.04 -4.59
C ALA A 99 -17.86 22.40 -5.47
N GLY A 100 -18.74 21.59 -4.89
CA GLY A 100 -19.86 20.98 -5.61
C GLY A 100 -19.44 20.13 -6.81
N LEU A 101 -18.22 19.55 -6.76
CA LEU A 101 -17.67 18.77 -7.86
C LEU A 101 -18.53 17.53 -8.13
N ARG A 102 -18.87 17.32 -9.41
CA ARG A 102 -19.60 16.15 -9.90
C ARG A 102 -18.80 15.49 -11.02
N ILE A 103 -19.15 14.25 -11.36
CA ILE A 103 -18.56 13.59 -12.53
C ILE A 103 -18.79 14.46 -13.77
N GLY A 104 -17.72 14.71 -14.52
CA GLY A 104 -17.73 15.55 -15.72
C GLY A 104 -17.47 17.04 -15.46
N THR A 105 -17.49 17.51 -14.20
CA THR A 105 -17.15 18.90 -13.87
C THR A 105 -15.75 19.23 -14.37
N PRO A 106 -15.59 20.32 -15.15
CA PRO A 106 -14.30 20.74 -15.64
C PRO A 106 -13.47 21.33 -14.50
N VAL A 107 -12.17 21.05 -14.51
CA VAL A 107 -11.20 21.49 -13.51
C VAL A 107 -9.92 21.95 -14.19
N SER A 108 -9.21 22.90 -13.57
CA SER A 108 -7.85 23.27 -13.96
C SER A 108 -6.86 22.38 -13.22
N LEU A 109 -5.89 21.85 -13.94
CA LEU A 109 -4.89 20.94 -13.39
C LEU A 109 -3.51 21.46 -13.72
N MET A 110 -2.65 21.48 -12.71
CA MET A 110 -1.21 21.66 -12.89
C MET A 110 -0.56 20.29 -12.85
N ILE A 111 0.03 19.89 -13.97
CA ILE A 111 0.65 18.57 -14.15
C ILE A 111 2.14 18.74 -14.34
N GLU A 112 2.94 18.02 -13.55
CA GLU A 112 4.36 17.87 -13.81
C GLU A 112 4.57 16.71 -14.77
N VAL A 113 5.15 17.00 -15.94
CA VAL A 113 5.45 16.01 -16.98
C VAL A 113 6.83 15.41 -16.74
N ARG A 114 6.90 14.08 -16.66
CA ARG A 114 8.14 13.33 -16.42
C ARG A 114 8.36 12.24 -17.48
N PRO A 115 9.60 11.75 -17.65
CA PRO A 115 9.90 10.67 -18.60
C PRO A 115 9.12 9.37 -18.29
N ASP A 116 8.87 9.11 -17.00
CA ASP A 116 8.19 7.93 -16.49
C ASP A 116 6.67 8.13 -16.30
N GLY A 117 6.15 9.35 -16.51
CA GLY A 117 4.72 9.60 -16.41
C GLY A 117 4.35 11.06 -16.16
N ALA A 118 3.22 11.25 -15.48
CA ALA A 118 2.70 12.58 -15.19
C ALA A 118 2.16 12.61 -13.77
N ILE A 119 2.53 13.63 -13.02
CA ILE A 119 2.14 13.80 -11.63
C ILE A 119 1.19 14.99 -11.54
N LEU A 120 0.02 14.76 -10.94
CA LEU A 120 -0.87 15.85 -10.58
C LEU A 120 -0.26 16.61 -9.41
N ARG A 121 0.03 17.90 -9.59
CA ARG A 121 0.59 18.77 -8.55
C ARG A 121 -0.45 19.70 -7.94
N GLU A 122 -1.35 20.21 -8.77
CA GLU A 122 -2.42 21.09 -8.32
C GLU A 122 -3.72 20.77 -9.06
N LEU A 123 -4.84 20.86 -8.35
CA LEU A 123 -6.18 20.84 -8.92
C LEU A 123 -6.96 22.01 -8.35
N ALA A 124 -7.45 22.85 -9.25
CA ALA A 124 -8.34 23.95 -8.94
C ALA A 124 -9.64 23.84 -9.73
N THR A 125 -10.71 24.37 -9.17
CA THR A 125 -11.94 24.62 -9.91
C THR A 125 -11.71 25.74 -10.94
N LEU A 126 -12.62 25.88 -11.91
CA LEU A 126 -12.47 26.94 -12.93
C LEU A 126 -12.66 28.36 -12.37
N ASP A 127 -13.32 28.51 -11.21
CA ASP A 127 -13.43 29.75 -10.43
C ASP A 127 -12.17 30.04 -9.59
N GLY A 128 -11.12 29.23 -9.69
CA GLY A 128 -9.82 29.47 -9.07
C GLY A 128 -9.68 28.95 -7.65
N ARG A 129 -10.65 28.18 -7.13
CA ARG A 129 -10.53 27.54 -5.82
C ARG A 129 -9.62 26.32 -5.92
N VAL A 130 -8.47 26.38 -5.26
CA VAL A 130 -7.54 25.25 -5.15
C VAL A 130 -8.11 24.22 -4.18
N LEU A 131 -8.18 22.96 -4.62
CA LEU A 131 -8.69 21.83 -3.84
C LEU A 131 -7.61 20.81 -3.52
N PHE A 132 -6.60 20.74 -4.38
CA PHE A 132 -5.44 19.87 -4.23
C PHE A 132 -4.21 20.67 -4.60
N ASP A 133 -3.19 20.59 -3.77
CA ASP A 133 -1.90 21.22 -3.97
C ASP A 133 -0.77 20.27 -3.55
N ASP A 134 0.46 20.73 -3.69
CA ASP A 134 1.63 19.93 -3.36
C ASP A 134 1.75 19.64 -1.84
N SER A 135 1.26 20.55 -0.99
CA SER A 135 1.24 20.34 0.47
C SER A 135 0.30 19.19 0.86
N LEU A 136 -0.89 19.15 0.26
CA LEU A 136 -1.83 18.06 0.43
C LEU A 136 -1.32 16.77 -0.20
N PHE A 137 -0.63 16.84 -1.35
CA PHE A 137 0.02 15.67 -1.93
C PHE A 137 1.08 15.07 -1.01
N HIS A 138 1.93 15.90 -0.41
CA HIS A 138 2.91 15.46 0.58
C HIS A 138 2.22 14.77 1.77
N HIS A 139 1.17 15.38 2.33
CA HIS A 139 0.38 14.77 3.42
C HIS A 139 -0.22 13.42 3.02
N VAL A 140 -0.81 13.31 1.81
CA VAL A 140 -1.35 12.05 1.29
C VAL A 140 -0.27 10.97 1.15
N VAL A 141 0.93 11.34 0.69
CA VAL A 141 2.06 10.39 0.61
C VAL A 141 2.46 9.92 2.00
N THR A 142 2.62 10.83 2.95
CA THR A 142 2.99 10.50 4.34
C THR A 142 1.93 9.64 5.02
N ALA A 143 0.66 10.04 4.98
CA ALA A 143 -0.45 9.27 5.57
C ALA A 143 -0.58 7.86 4.95
N SER A 144 -0.33 7.73 3.63
CA SER A 144 -0.33 6.42 2.97
C SER A 144 0.83 5.54 3.43
N ASN A 145 2.02 6.12 3.62
CA ASN A 145 3.21 5.39 4.06
C ASN A 145 3.11 5.01 5.55
N ASP A 146 2.60 5.90 6.40
CA ASP A 146 2.39 5.62 7.82
C ASP A 146 1.41 4.45 8.01
N ALA A 147 0.33 4.41 7.24
CA ALA A 147 -0.59 3.27 7.24
C ALA A 147 0.11 1.96 6.80
N GLY A 148 1.00 2.04 5.81
CA GLY A 148 1.79 0.90 5.35
C GLY A 148 2.83 0.44 6.37
N LEU A 149 3.43 1.36 7.13
CA LEU A 149 4.46 1.09 8.11
C LEU A 149 3.97 0.14 9.21
N TYR A 150 2.76 0.35 9.72
CA TYR A 150 2.16 -0.55 10.72
C TYR A 150 2.03 -1.98 10.20
N ALA A 151 1.58 -2.15 8.95
CA ALA A 151 1.44 -3.47 8.34
C ALA A 151 2.80 -4.15 8.11
N ILE A 152 3.82 -3.38 7.70
CA ILE A 152 5.20 -3.86 7.55
C ILE A 152 5.74 -4.34 8.90
N VAL A 153 5.66 -3.50 9.94
CA VAL A 153 6.17 -3.82 11.29
C VAL A 153 5.46 -5.05 11.85
N ALA A 154 4.13 -5.10 11.76
CA ALA A 154 3.36 -6.25 12.22
C ALA A 154 3.75 -7.53 11.46
N GLY A 155 3.88 -7.48 10.13
CA GLY A 155 4.31 -8.60 9.32
C GLY A 155 5.71 -9.11 9.69
N VAL A 156 6.66 -8.20 9.93
CA VAL A 156 8.02 -8.56 10.38
C VAL A 156 8.00 -9.21 11.75
N ILE A 157 7.26 -8.67 12.72
CA ILE A 157 7.16 -9.25 14.07
C ILE A 157 6.54 -10.65 14.00
N MET A 158 5.44 -10.82 13.24
CA MET A 158 4.79 -12.12 13.08
C MET A 158 5.70 -13.13 12.39
N ALA A 159 6.50 -12.70 11.42
CA ALA A 159 7.49 -13.55 10.80
C ALA A 159 8.58 -14.01 11.78
N LEU A 160 9.11 -13.09 12.60
CA LEU A 160 10.09 -13.41 13.63
C LEU A 160 9.54 -14.43 14.64
N LEU A 161 8.30 -14.28 15.09
CA LEU A 161 7.64 -15.26 15.96
C LEU A 161 7.56 -16.65 15.32
N GLY A 162 7.23 -16.71 14.02
CA GLY A 162 7.25 -17.96 13.25
C GLY A 162 8.63 -18.60 13.19
N LEU A 163 9.67 -17.80 12.91
CA LEU A 163 11.06 -18.28 12.85
C LEU A 163 11.57 -18.76 14.21
N ILE A 164 11.27 -18.04 15.29
CA ILE A 164 11.62 -18.45 16.66
C ILE A 164 10.94 -19.78 17.00
N GLY A 165 9.65 -19.92 16.68
CA GLY A 165 8.91 -21.17 16.86
C GLY A 165 9.52 -22.32 16.07
N ALA A 166 9.87 -22.09 14.80
CA ALA A 166 10.54 -23.08 13.96
C ALA A 166 11.90 -23.51 14.53
N ALA A 167 12.72 -22.54 14.95
CA ALA A 167 14.03 -22.78 15.55
C ALA A 167 13.91 -23.59 16.84
N PHE A 168 13.00 -23.21 17.74
CA PHE A 168 12.76 -23.94 18.98
C PHE A 168 12.34 -25.39 18.73
N LEU A 169 11.44 -25.63 17.78
CA LEU A 169 11.01 -26.98 17.39
C LEU A 169 12.12 -27.78 16.70
N TRP A 170 13.02 -27.12 15.98
CA TRP A 170 14.19 -27.73 15.37
C TRP A 170 15.19 -28.18 16.43
N PHE A 171 15.53 -27.32 17.38
CA PHE A 171 16.47 -27.63 18.47
C PHE A 171 15.91 -28.65 19.48
N ARG A 172 14.58 -28.73 19.63
CA ARG A 172 13.93 -29.76 20.44
C ARG A 172 13.82 -31.12 19.77
N ARG A 173 14.29 -31.29 18.53
CA ARG A 173 14.35 -32.63 17.94
C ARG A 173 15.34 -33.47 18.76
N PRO A 174 14.90 -34.61 19.34
CA PRO A 174 15.86 -35.55 19.91
C PRO A 174 16.83 -35.96 18.80
N ALA A 175 18.13 -35.93 19.10
CA ALA A 175 19.20 -36.39 18.23
C ALA A 175 19.16 -37.92 18.09
N ASN A 176 18.05 -38.50 17.66
CA ASN A 176 17.88 -39.94 17.55
C ASN A 176 18.02 -40.36 16.09
N GLY A 177 19.28 -40.36 15.67
CA GLY A 177 19.81 -41.21 14.61
C GLY A 177 20.87 -42.16 15.14
N ALA A 178 20.79 -42.59 16.41
CA ALA A 178 21.48 -43.79 16.85
C ALA A 178 20.68 -44.99 16.34
N VAL A 179 20.91 -45.37 15.09
CA VAL A 179 20.47 -46.65 14.55
C VAL A 179 21.32 -47.71 15.26
N THR A 180 20.87 -48.19 16.42
CA THR A 180 21.28 -49.49 16.92
C THR A 180 20.64 -50.53 16.01
N ASN A 181 21.35 -50.90 14.93
CA ASN A 181 21.15 -52.19 14.29
C ASN A 181 21.61 -53.23 15.31
N ALA A 182 20.67 -53.69 16.14
CA ALA A 182 20.83 -54.96 16.81
C ALA A 182 20.60 -56.03 15.73
N ASP A 183 21.65 -56.75 15.38
CA ASP A 183 21.56 -58.00 14.62
C ASP A 183 20.69 -59.00 15.37
N PRO A 184 19.90 -59.80 14.64
CA PRO A 184 19.73 -61.18 15.06
C PRO A 184 19.64 -62.16 13.87
N PRO A 185 19.71 -63.47 14.15
CA PRO A 185 20.78 -64.24 14.78
C PRO A 185 21.65 -64.99 13.75
#